data_AF-A0A7G9Y742-F1
#
_entry.id   AF-A0A7G9Y742-F1
#
_cell.length_a   1.000
_cell.length_b   1.000
_cell.length_c   1.000
_cell.angle_alpha   90.00
_cell.angle_beta   90.00
_cell.angle_gamma   90.00
#
_symmetry.space_group_name_H-M   'P 1'
#
loop_
_entity.id
_entity.type
_entity.pdbx_description
1 polymer ?
#
loop_
_entity_poly.entity_id
_entity_poly.type
_entity_poly.pdbx_seq_one_letter_code
_entity_poly.pdbx_strand_id
1 'polypeptide(L)'
;MISSDDPQIQRKLMEILRVIYERESAVGARIISDVLKENGYPLGERGVRYHLRILDERGLTERHGYAGRTITELGKKELEDALVQDRIGFVLTQIEKRIYQTDFDLTSRKGLVIANIAIIEKDDLDDALGIIRYLAEHEMSCRVKVINEEATLPAIPIPEDHIAIATICSTTCDGILLKHGIPVNIKYGGMLRFDNNQATSYTDLIAYTGTSIDPMKIFISRSMTSVLEIVKTGSGLLLANVREVPDSARDESLRILNRAMDAGIIDRYEIGDPGSPVLGVPVNSGMTGISVSAGLNAIAAVQEVGIKVTVEPVAAVMNYSEFETV
;
A
#
# COMPACT_ATOMS: atom_id res chain seq x y z
N MET A 1 38.71 2.00 14.22
CA MET A 1 38.35 1.54 12.87
C MET A 1 36.84 1.56 12.82
N ILE A 2 36.24 2.54 12.13
CA ILE A 2 34.78 2.60 11.99
C ILE A 2 34.41 1.51 10.99
N SER A 3 33.59 0.54 11.42
CA SER A 3 33.12 -0.54 10.56
C SER A 3 32.36 0.04 9.37
N SER A 4 32.51 -0.57 8.20
CA SER A 4 31.82 -0.14 6.97
C SER A 4 30.30 -0.35 6.99
N ASP A 5 29.75 -0.79 8.12
CA ASP A 5 28.34 -1.07 8.38
C ASP A 5 27.64 0.02 9.20
N ASP A 6 28.29 1.17 9.41
CA ASP A 6 27.64 2.34 10.01
C ASP A 6 26.48 2.82 9.09
N PRO A 7 25.21 2.80 9.55
CA PRO A 7 24.06 3.22 8.75
C PRO A 7 24.20 4.63 8.16
N GLN A 8 24.90 5.53 8.86
CA GLN A 8 25.12 6.89 8.40
C GLN A 8 26.15 6.97 7.26
N ILE A 9 27.11 6.04 7.23
CA ILE A 9 28.09 5.91 6.14
C ILE A 9 27.42 5.28 4.92
N GLN A 10 26.60 4.24 5.12
CA GLN A 10 25.86 3.58 4.03
C GLN A 10 24.92 4.55 3.30
N ARG A 11 24.15 5.35 4.05
CA ARG A 11 23.29 6.39 3.44
C ARG A 11 24.08 7.40 2.59
N LYS A 12 25.25 7.83 3.05
CA LYS A 12 26.13 8.73 2.28
C LYS A 12 26.70 8.07 1.03
N LEU A 13 27.04 6.78 1.10
CA LEU A 13 27.51 6.01 -0.05
C LEU A 13 26.42 5.90 -1.13
N MET A 14 25.18 5.61 -0.73
CA MET A 14 24.05 5.49 -1.64
C MET A 14 23.67 6.82 -2.31
N GLU A 15 23.68 7.93 -1.56
CA GLU A 15 23.44 9.25 -2.15
C GLU A 15 24.53 9.66 -3.15
N ILE A 16 25.80 9.36 -2.86
CA ILE A 16 26.89 9.58 -3.82
C ILE A 16 26.69 8.73 -5.08
N LEU A 17 26.33 7.46 -4.91
CA LEU A 17 26.10 6.53 -6.01
C LEU A 17 24.92 6.97 -6.90
N ARG A 18 23.84 7.50 -6.29
CA ARG A 18 22.69 8.10 -6.98
C ARG A 18 23.10 9.29 -7.84
N VAL A 19 23.89 10.22 -7.29
CA VAL A 19 24.36 11.39 -8.05
C VAL A 19 25.24 10.99 -9.25
N ILE A 20 25.99 9.89 -9.15
CA ILE A 20 26.78 9.37 -10.28
C ILE A 20 25.87 8.70 -11.31
N TYR A 21 24.85 7.94 -10.87
CA TYR A 21 23.90 7.26 -11.75
C TYR A 21 23.06 8.22 -12.59
N GLU A 22 22.62 9.35 -12.02
CA GLU A 22 21.82 10.36 -12.71
C GLU A 22 22.60 11.14 -13.78
N ARG A 23 23.88 10.84 -13.98
CA ARG A 23 24.77 11.53 -14.93
C ARG A 23 25.27 10.56 -15.99
N GLU A 24 25.10 10.93 -17.25
CA GLU A 24 25.56 10.14 -18.41
C GLU A 24 27.08 10.12 -18.57
N SER A 25 27.80 11.04 -17.91
CA SER A 25 29.26 11.20 -18.00
C SER A 25 29.94 11.09 -16.63
N ALA A 26 31.24 10.80 -16.63
CA ALA A 26 32.03 10.72 -15.40
C ALA A 26 31.90 11.99 -14.53
N VAL A 27 31.70 11.80 -13.22
CA VAL A 27 31.41 12.91 -12.28
C VAL A 27 32.52 13.08 -11.25
N GLY A 28 32.98 14.31 -11.07
CA GLY A 28 34.01 14.69 -10.11
C GLY A 28 33.47 14.96 -8.70
N ALA A 29 34.34 14.84 -7.70
CA ALA A 29 33.99 15.01 -6.29
C ALA A 29 33.46 16.41 -5.92
N ARG A 30 33.79 17.45 -6.70
CA ARG A 30 33.25 18.80 -6.55
C ARG A 30 31.76 18.85 -6.85
N ILE A 31 31.38 18.38 -8.04
CA ILE A 31 29.99 18.33 -8.49
C ILE A 31 29.15 17.50 -7.51
N ILE A 32 29.66 16.34 -7.10
CA ILE A 32 28.97 15.49 -6.12
C ILE A 32 28.80 16.23 -4.78
N SER A 33 29.82 16.94 -4.30
CA SER A 33 29.75 17.71 -3.05
C SER A 33 28.70 18.83 -3.11
N ASP A 34 28.60 19.52 -4.25
CA ASP A 34 27.63 20.60 -4.45
C ASP A 34 26.19 20.05 -4.49
N VAL A 35 25.94 18.98 -5.25
CA VAL A 35 24.61 18.32 -5.30
C VAL A 35 24.21 17.76 -3.94
N LEU A 36 25.13 17.14 -3.20
CA LEU A 36 24.83 16.62 -1.87
C LEU A 36 24.44 17.73 -0.89
N LYS A 37 25.09 18.90 -0.96
CA LYS A 37 24.72 20.06 -0.13
C LYS A 37 23.33 20.58 -0.47
N GLU A 38 22.99 20.67 -1.75
CA GLU A 38 21.65 21.06 -2.22
C GLU A 38 20.57 20.09 -1.70
N ASN A 39 20.90 18.80 -1.63
CA ASN A 39 20.00 17.74 -1.12
C ASN A 39 20.04 17.58 0.41
N GLY A 40 20.62 18.54 1.16
CA GLY A 40 20.61 18.52 2.63
C GLY A 40 21.67 17.64 3.30
N TYR A 41 22.66 17.15 2.54
CA TYR A 41 23.79 16.36 3.05
C TYR A 41 25.08 17.20 3.00
N PRO A 42 25.44 17.93 4.09
CA PRO A 42 26.63 18.78 4.11
C PRO A 42 27.90 17.92 4.13
N LEU A 43 28.42 17.58 2.95
CA LEU A 43 29.63 16.79 2.77
C LEU A 43 30.60 17.51 1.82
N GLY A 44 31.76 17.93 2.34
CA GLY A 44 32.79 18.58 1.54
C GLY A 44 33.54 17.62 0.60
N GLU A 45 34.19 18.15 -0.43
CA GLU A 45 34.89 17.35 -1.45
C GLU A 45 35.85 16.29 -0.90
N ARG A 46 36.56 16.60 0.18
CA ARG A 46 37.49 15.65 0.82
C ARG A 46 36.75 14.43 1.38
N GLY A 47 35.57 14.65 1.95
CA GLY A 47 34.68 13.59 2.43
C GLY A 47 34.09 12.79 1.28
N VAL A 48 33.68 13.45 0.20
CA VAL A 48 33.24 12.78 -1.03
C VAL A 48 34.36 11.90 -1.61
N ARG A 49 35.59 12.39 -1.71
CA ARG A 49 36.76 11.59 -2.17
C ARG A 49 37.10 10.42 -1.26
N TYR A 50 36.70 10.47 0.02
CA TYR A 50 36.84 9.33 0.93
C TYR A 50 35.80 8.25 0.60
N HIS A 51 34.54 8.61 0.49
CA HIS A 51 33.46 7.68 0.13
C HIS A 51 33.60 7.10 -1.28
N LEU A 52 34.05 7.90 -2.25
CA LEU A 52 34.34 7.41 -3.61
C LEU A 52 35.41 6.32 -3.61
N ARG A 53 36.41 6.37 -2.72
CA ARG A 53 37.40 5.29 -2.60
C ARG A 53 36.77 3.99 -2.09
N ILE A 54 35.82 4.09 -1.17
CA ILE A 54 35.07 2.93 -0.68
C ILE A 54 34.21 2.34 -1.80
N LEU A 55 33.54 3.17 -2.60
CA LEU A 55 32.76 2.71 -3.76
C LEU A 55 33.65 2.06 -4.83
N ASP A 56 34.84 2.63 -5.09
CA ASP A 56 35.84 2.06 -5.99
C ASP A 56 36.35 0.69 -5.47
N GLU A 57 36.65 0.59 -4.16
CA GLU A 57 37.10 -0.66 -3.50
C GLU A 57 36.02 -1.75 -3.51
N ARG A 58 34.74 -1.37 -3.47
CA ARG A 58 33.59 -2.28 -3.57
C ARG A 58 33.21 -2.62 -5.02
N GLY A 59 33.89 -2.03 -6.01
CA GLY A 59 33.59 -2.24 -7.43
C GLY A 59 32.26 -1.62 -7.89
N LEU A 60 31.68 -0.69 -7.13
CA LEU A 60 30.42 -0.01 -7.45
C LEU A 60 30.62 1.18 -8.40
N THR A 61 31.83 1.75 -8.41
CA THR A 61 32.23 2.84 -9.30
C THR A 61 33.55 2.53 -9.99
N GLU A 62 33.72 3.09 -11.19
CA GLU A 62 34.96 3.01 -11.96
C GLU A 62 35.59 4.39 -12.10
N ARG A 63 36.91 4.48 -11.93
CA ARG A 63 37.65 5.74 -11.87
C ARG A 63 38.29 6.09 -13.22
N HIS A 64 37.94 7.27 -13.74
CA HIS A 64 38.43 7.84 -15.00
C HIS A 64 39.39 9.02 -14.80
N GLY A 65 40.37 8.87 -13.90
CA GLY A 65 41.37 9.90 -13.64
C GLY A 65 40.78 11.22 -13.12
N TYR A 66 41.05 12.33 -13.81
CA TYR A 66 40.51 13.67 -13.48
C TYR A 66 39.06 13.86 -13.94
N ALA A 67 38.56 13.04 -14.87
CA ALA A 67 37.20 13.14 -15.38
C ALA A 67 36.16 12.74 -14.31
N GLY A 68 36.55 11.90 -13.34
CA GLY A 68 35.69 11.52 -12.22
C GLY A 68 35.41 10.03 -12.17
N ARG A 69 34.18 9.65 -11.80
CA ARG A 69 33.73 8.26 -11.73
C ARG A 69 32.49 8.03 -12.57
N THR A 70 32.37 6.83 -13.11
CA THR A 70 31.10 6.28 -13.63
C THR A 70 30.62 5.18 -12.71
N ILE A 71 29.33 4.88 -12.75
CA ILE A 71 28.75 3.75 -12.04
C ILE A 71 28.98 2.45 -12.83
N THR A 72 29.26 1.35 -12.14
CA THR A 72 29.37 0.00 -12.76
C THR A 72 28.00 -0.68 -12.78
N GLU A 73 27.85 -1.80 -13.50
CA GLU A 73 26.62 -2.61 -13.43
C GLU A 73 26.35 -3.15 -12.01
N LEU A 74 27.39 -3.49 -11.27
CA LEU A 74 27.27 -3.86 -9.85
C LEU A 74 26.79 -2.68 -9.02
N GLY A 75 27.31 -1.47 -9.28
CA GLY A 75 26.84 -0.23 -8.67
C GLY A 75 25.37 0.07 -8.96
N LYS A 76 24.91 -0.13 -10.21
CA LYS A 76 23.51 0.05 -10.59
C LYS A 76 22.61 -0.91 -9.83
N LYS A 77 22.98 -2.19 -9.77
CA LYS A 77 22.25 -3.21 -9.03
C LYS A 77 22.19 -2.91 -7.52
N GLU A 78 23.31 -2.52 -6.93
CA GLU A 78 23.36 -2.12 -5.51
C GLU A 78 22.49 -0.88 -5.25
N LEU A 79 22.49 0.08 -6.17
CA LEU A 79 21.62 1.26 -6.08
C LEU A 79 20.14 0.88 -6.20
N GLU A 80 19.78 -0.04 -7.10
CA GLU A 80 18.42 -0.58 -7.22
C GLU A 80 17.99 -1.32 -5.94
N ASP A 81 18.86 -2.15 -5.36
CA ASP A 81 18.59 -2.87 -4.12
C ASP A 81 18.47 -1.91 -2.92
N ALA A 82 19.32 -0.88 -2.85
CA ALA A 82 19.22 0.18 -1.84
C ALA A 82 17.98 1.06 -2.03
N LEU A 83 17.57 1.34 -3.27
CA LEU A 83 16.31 1.99 -3.59
C LEU A 83 15.10 1.16 -3.13
N VAL A 84 15.20 -0.17 -3.19
CA VAL A 84 14.19 -1.07 -2.62
C VAL A 84 14.18 -0.97 -1.10
N GLN A 85 15.35 -0.91 -0.44
CA GLN A 85 15.43 -0.68 1.01
C GLN A 85 14.88 0.69 1.44
N ASP A 86 15.16 1.76 0.68
CA ASP A 86 14.59 3.09 0.88
C ASP A 86 13.05 3.10 0.70
N ARG A 87 12.51 2.13 -0.05
CA ARG A 87 11.05 1.94 -0.23
C ARG A 87 10.42 1.05 0.84
N ILE A 88 11.18 0.37 1.70
CA ILE A 88 10.60 -0.41 2.80
C ILE A 88 9.87 0.54 3.75
N GLY A 89 8.58 0.34 3.94
CA GLY A 89 7.73 1.23 4.72
C GLY A 89 7.20 2.46 3.94
N PHE A 90 7.57 2.62 2.67
CA PHE A 90 6.98 3.64 1.79
C PHE A 90 5.48 3.42 1.60
N VAL A 91 5.05 2.17 1.46
CA VAL A 91 3.62 1.81 1.37
C VAL A 91 2.89 2.28 2.62
N LEU A 92 3.41 1.96 3.80
CA LEU A 92 2.81 2.39 5.08
C LEU A 92 2.77 3.92 5.19
N THR A 93 3.84 4.61 4.79
CA THR A 93 3.89 6.08 4.75
C THR A 93 2.82 6.66 3.80
N GLN A 94 2.59 6.05 2.63
CA GLN A 94 1.51 6.47 1.74
C GLN A 94 0.13 6.22 2.36
N ILE A 95 -0.06 5.08 3.03
CA ILE A 95 -1.29 4.78 3.76
C ILE A 95 -1.56 5.84 4.83
N GLU A 96 -0.58 6.14 5.68
CA GLU A 96 -0.70 7.15 6.74
C GLU A 96 -1.00 8.55 6.16
N LYS A 97 -0.34 8.92 5.07
CA LYS A 97 -0.63 10.16 4.34
C LYS A 97 -2.09 10.22 3.88
N ARG A 98 -2.61 9.12 3.34
CA ARG A 98 -3.99 9.03 2.83
C ARG A 98 -5.00 9.06 3.98
N ILE A 99 -4.74 8.35 5.07
CA ILE A 99 -5.52 8.41 6.31
C ILE A 99 -5.63 9.85 6.81
N TYR A 100 -4.51 10.57 6.87
CA TYR A 100 -4.50 11.98 7.29
C TYR A 100 -5.37 12.88 6.39
N GLN A 101 -5.39 12.62 5.09
CA GLN A 101 -6.14 13.40 4.09
C GLN A 101 -7.65 13.14 4.10
N THR A 102 -8.13 12.07 4.75
CA THR A 102 -9.58 11.81 4.87
C THR A 102 -10.26 12.69 5.92
N ASP A 103 -11.55 12.95 5.69
CA ASP A 103 -12.41 13.72 6.60
C ASP A 103 -13.87 13.22 6.62
N PHE A 104 -14.12 11.99 6.15
CA PHE A 104 -15.46 11.42 6.12
C PHE A 104 -16.13 11.42 7.49
N ASP A 105 -17.31 12.06 7.57
CA ASP A 105 -18.14 12.12 8.76
C ASP A 105 -19.28 11.10 8.70
N LEU A 106 -19.27 10.16 9.65
CA LEU A 106 -20.28 9.10 9.78
C LEU A 106 -21.70 9.62 10.01
N THR A 107 -21.87 10.86 10.47
CA THR A 107 -23.18 11.42 10.83
C THR A 107 -23.86 12.01 9.60
N SER A 108 -23.17 12.88 8.87
CA SER A 108 -23.65 13.52 7.65
C SER A 108 -23.48 12.66 6.41
N ARG A 109 -22.67 11.59 6.47
CA ARG A 109 -22.28 10.72 5.35
C ARG A 109 -21.67 11.53 4.20
N LYS A 110 -20.79 12.46 4.55
CA LYS A 110 -20.09 13.35 3.61
C LYS A 110 -18.63 13.44 3.98
N GLY A 111 -17.82 13.79 2.98
CA GLY A 111 -16.39 13.98 3.12
C GLY A 111 -15.60 13.07 2.19
N LEU A 112 -14.31 13.04 2.43
CA LEU A 112 -13.30 12.42 1.64
C LEU A 112 -12.97 11.02 2.16
N VAL A 113 -12.96 10.06 1.25
CA VAL A 113 -12.63 8.65 1.49
C VAL A 113 -11.42 8.23 0.67
N ILE A 114 -10.72 7.18 1.10
CA ILE A 114 -9.60 6.61 0.37
C ILE A 114 -10.16 5.67 -0.70
N ALA A 115 -9.66 5.79 -1.92
CA ALA A 115 -10.06 4.98 -3.05
C ALA A 115 -8.93 4.04 -3.49
N ASN A 116 -9.24 2.78 -3.73
CA ASN A 116 -8.42 1.92 -4.59
C ASN A 116 -8.88 2.11 -6.04
N ILE A 117 -7.96 1.97 -7.00
CA ILE A 117 -8.27 2.04 -8.42
C ILE A 117 -7.96 0.70 -9.07
N ALA A 118 -8.91 0.18 -9.86
CA ALA A 118 -8.72 -0.97 -10.71
C ALA A 118 -8.94 -0.55 -12.16
N ILE A 119 -8.02 -0.91 -13.06
CA ILE A 119 -8.08 -0.59 -14.48
C ILE A 119 -8.38 -1.89 -15.24
N ILE A 120 -9.39 -1.85 -16.11
CA ILE A 120 -9.85 -2.95 -16.96
C ILE A 120 -10.05 -2.45 -18.41
N GLU A 121 -10.19 -3.37 -19.36
CA GLU A 121 -10.59 -3.03 -20.73
C GLU A 121 -12.05 -2.51 -20.74
N LYS A 122 -12.36 -1.52 -21.58
CA LYS A 122 -13.71 -0.91 -21.63
C LYS A 122 -14.81 -1.93 -21.92
N ASP A 123 -14.52 -2.91 -22.77
CA ASP A 123 -15.46 -3.95 -23.18
C ASP A 123 -15.86 -4.88 -22.03
N ASP A 124 -15.03 -4.99 -20.98
CA ASP A 124 -15.30 -5.82 -19.80
C ASP A 124 -16.14 -5.10 -18.72
N LEU A 125 -16.48 -3.82 -18.92
CA LEU A 125 -17.13 -3.01 -17.88
C LEU A 125 -18.48 -3.57 -17.43
N ASP A 126 -19.34 -3.93 -18.38
CA ASP A 126 -20.70 -4.39 -18.07
C ASP A 126 -20.67 -5.71 -17.29
N ASP A 127 -19.76 -6.62 -17.67
CA ASP A 127 -19.53 -7.89 -16.99
C ASP A 127 -18.95 -7.67 -15.59
N ALA A 128 -17.96 -6.77 -15.46
CA ALA A 128 -17.38 -6.41 -14.17
C ALA A 128 -18.43 -5.83 -13.20
N LEU A 129 -19.27 -4.90 -13.67
CA LEU A 129 -20.36 -4.35 -12.87
C LEU A 129 -21.44 -5.40 -12.56
N GLY A 130 -21.67 -6.36 -13.46
CA GLY A 130 -22.55 -7.50 -13.23
C GLY A 130 -22.09 -8.37 -12.07
N ILE A 131 -20.78 -8.63 -11.96
CA ILE A 131 -20.19 -9.38 -10.85
C ILE A 131 -20.29 -8.58 -9.55
N ILE A 132 -20.01 -7.28 -9.57
CA ILE A 132 -20.12 -6.42 -8.39
C ILE A 132 -21.57 -6.40 -7.87
N ARG A 133 -22.57 -6.32 -8.76
CA ARG A 133 -23.99 -6.46 -8.41
C ARG A 133 -24.29 -7.81 -7.77
N TYR A 134 -23.81 -8.89 -8.37
CA TYR A 134 -23.99 -10.23 -7.85
C TYR A 134 -23.44 -10.37 -6.42
N LEU A 135 -22.29 -9.77 -6.11
CA LEU A 135 -21.76 -9.75 -4.74
C LEU A 135 -22.66 -8.95 -3.78
N ALA A 136 -23.17 -7.79 -4.22
CA ALA A 136 -24.06 -6.97 -3.41
C ALA A 136 -25.37 -7.68 -3.05
N GLU A 137 -25.91 -8.49 -3.97
CA GLU A 137 -27.10 -9.34 -3.74
C GLU A 137 -26.86 -10.44 -2.69
N HIS A 138 -25.60 -10.75 -2.37
CA HIS A 138 -25.19 -11.81 -1.45
C HIS A 138 -24.40 -11.27 -0.24
N GLU A 139 -24.79 -10.10 0.27
CA GLU A 139 -24.25 -9.51 1.50
C GLU A 139 -22.73 -9.22 1.46
N MET A 140 -22.18 -9.00 0.26
CA MET A 140 -20.81 -8.52 0.03
C MET A 140 -20.84 -7.23 -0.80
N SER A 141 -21.35 -6.16 -0.19
CA SER A 141 -21.62 -4.90 -0.91
C SER A 141 -20.38 -4.02 -1.02
N CYS A 142 -20.24 -3.33 -2.15
CA CYS A 142 -19.20 -2.35 -2.38
C CYS A 142 -19.79 -1.10 -3.02
N ARG A 143 -19.34 0.08 -2.59
CA ARG A 143 -19.61 1.33 -3.30
C ARG A 143 -18.49 1.56 -4.32
N VAL A 144 -18.86 1.78 -5.56
CA VAL A 144 -17.92 1.97 -6.66
C VAL A 144 -18.15 3.27 -7.41
N LYS A 145 -17.11 3.75 -8.07
CA LYS A 145 -17.18 4.88 -9.00
C LYS A 145 -16.51 4.46 -10.30
N VAL A 146 -17.20 4.63 -11.41
CA VAL A 146 -16.63 4.42 -12.74
C VAL A 146 -15.93 5.71 -13.19
N ILE A 147 -14.71 5.59 -13.68
CA ILE A 147 -13.84 6.70 -14.08
C ILE A 147 -13.41 6.44 -15.53
N ASN A 148 -13.89 7.30 -16.42
CA ASN A 148 -13.55 7.26 -17.84
C ASN A 148 -12.13 7.78 -18.09
N GLU A 149 -11.58 7.40 -19.24
CA GLU A 149 -10.26 7.81 -19.74
C GLU A 149 -10.01 9.34 -19.68
N GLU A 150 -11.04 10.15 -19.95
CA GLU A 150 -10.93 11.61 -19.97
C GLU A 150 -10.82 12.24 -18.57
N ALA A 151 -11.15 11.48 -17.51
CA ALA A 151 -11.03 11.95 -16.14
C ALA A 151 -9.58 11.79 -15.67
N THR A 152 -8.83 12.89 -15.65
CA THR A 152 -7.43 12.86 -15.23
C THR A 152 -7.31 12.50 -13.75
N LEU A 153 -6.88 11.29 -13.43
CA LEU A 153 -6.30 10.97 -12.12
C LEU A 153 -4.83 11.42 -12.15
N PRO A 154 -4.41 12.45 -11.39
CA PRO A 154 -3.07 13.05 -11.54
C PRO A 154 -1.89 12.09 -11.37
N ALA A 155 -2.11 10.93 -10.73
CA ALA A 155 -1.07 9.96 -10.41
C ALA A 155 -1.25 8.60 -11.12
N ILE A 156 -2.36 8.35 -11.82
CA ILE A 156 -2.66 7.05 -12.43
C ILE A 156 -3.18 7.28 -13.84
N PRO A 157 -2.32 7.17 -14.87
CA PRO A 157 -2.78 7.27 -16.24
C PRO A 157 -3.66 6.06 -16.57
N ILE A 158 -4.86 6.33 -17.11
CA ILE A 158 -5.74 5.31 -17.68
C ILE A 158 -5.36 5.19 -19.16
N PRO A 159 -4.94 4.02 -19.66
CA PRO A 159 -4.61 3.85 -21.07
C PRO A 159 -5.84 4.06 -21.98
N GLU A 160 -5.58 4.30 -23.26
CA GLU A 160 -6.61 4.24 -24.30
C GLU A 160 -7.31 2.86 -24.27
N ASP A 161 -8.60 2.85 -24.57
CA ASP A 161 -9.47 1.66 -24.51
C ASP A 161 -9.64 1.00 -23.12
N HIS A 162 -9.19 1.67 -22.06
CA HIS A 162 -9.38 1.21 -20.70
C HIS A 162 -10.32 2.12 -19.90
N ILE A 163 -10.84 1.57 -18.82
CA ILE A 163 -11.66 2.27 -17.84
C ILE A 163 -11.22 1.92 -16.44
N ALA A 164 -11.40 2.86 -15.50
CA ALA A 164 -11.10 2.62 -14.10
C ALA A 164 -12.37 2.44 -13.26
N ILE A 165 -12.34 1.46 -12.36
CA ILE A 165 -13.32 1.26 -11.30
C ILE A 165 -12.64 1.59 -9.98
N ALA A 166 -13.14 2.62 -9.30
CA ALA A 166 -12.71 2.95 -7.96
C ALA A 166 -13.57 2.24 -6.92
N THR A 167 -12.95 1.72 -5.87
CA THR A 167 -13.63 1.12 -4.70
C THR A 167 -13.19 1.84 -3.43
N ILE A 168 -14.06 1.94 -2.43
CA ILE A 168 -13.67 2.50 -1.13
C ILE A 168 -12.68 1.56 -0.45
N CYS A 169 -11.54 2.10 0.01
CA CYS A 169 -10.53 1.34 0.72
C CYS A 169 -10.90 1.19 2.20
N SER A 170 -10.66 0.01 2.76
CA SER A 170 -10.89 -0.28 4.18
C SER A 170 -10.08 0.66 5.10
N THR A 171 -8.96 1.20 4.63
CA THR A 171 -8.17 2.19 5.40
C THR A 171 -8.89 3.52 5.63
N THR A 172 -10.03 3.76 4.95
CA THR A 172 -10.93 4.86 5.30
C THR A 172 -11.44 4.73 6.73
N CYS A 173 -11.70 3.50 7.23
CA CYS A 173 -12.13 3.32 8.62
C CYS A 173 -11.03 3.69 9.62
N ASP A 174 -9.75 3.53 9.24
CA ASP A 174 -8.61 3.95 10.06
C ASP A 174 -8.56 5.48 10.19
N GLY A 175 -8.89 6.20 9.11
CA GLY A 175 -9.09 7.65 9.12
C GLY A 175 -10.21 8.08 10.08
N ILE A 176 -11.37 7.41 10.01
CA ILE A 176 -12.51 7.67 10.90
C ILE A 176 -12.12 7.44 12.36
N LEU A 177 -11.51 6.31 12.69
CA LEU A 177 -11.04 5.99 14.04
C LEU A 177 -10.07 7.05 14.56
N LEU A 178 -9.11 7.47 13.73
CA LEU A 178 -8.15 8.52 14.09
C LEU A 178 -8.83 9.86 14.39
N LYS A 179 -9.85 10.26 13.60
CA LYS A 179 -10.61 11.50 13.86
C LYS A 179 -11.46 11.43 15.14
N HIS A 180 -11.81 10.22 15.58
CA HIS A 180 -12.42 9.96 16.88
C HIS A 180 -11.39 9.85 18.03
N GLY A 181 -10.10 10.11 17.76
CA GLY A 181 -9.04 10.09 18.76
C GLY A 181 -8.47 8.70 19.06
N ILE A 182 -8.78 7.70 18.23
CA ILE A 182 -8.31 6.33 18.40
C ILE A 182 -7.12 6.09 17.44
N PRO A 183 -5.90 5.92 17.95
CA PRO A 183 -4.76 5.59 17.11
C PRO A 183 -4.91 4.16 16.58
N VAL A 184 -4.62 3.98 15.29
CA VAL A 184 -4.68 2.69 14.61
C VAL A 184 -3.29 2.31 14.13
N ASN A 185 -2.87 1.09 14.42
CA ASN A 185 -1.61 0.52 13.95
C ASN A 185 -1.89 -0.57 12.92
N ILE A 186 -1.64 -0.29 11.63
CA ILE A 186 -1.90 -1.24 10.54
C ILE A 186 -0.73 -2.23 10.46
N LYS A 187 -1.03 -3.51 10.65
CA LYS A 187 0.00 -4.54 10.82
C LYS A 187 0.24 -5.33 9.54
N TYR A 188 -0.82 -5.94 9.02
CA TYR A 188 -0.71 -6.96 7.98
C TYR A 188 -1.81 -6.79 6.93
N GLY A 189 -1.44 -7.06 5.68
CA GLY A 189 -2.39 -7.46 4.65
C GLY A 189 -2.31 -8.97 4.48
N GLY A 190 -3.44 -9.64 4.25
CA GLY A 190 -3.46 -11.09 4.17
C GLY A 190 -4.67 -11.69 3.47
N MET A 191 -4.60 -13.01 3.34
CA MET A 191 -5.67 -13.86 2.83
C MET A 191 -6.42 -14.47 4.02
N LEU A 192 -7.71 -14.15 4.13
CA LEU A 192 -8.60 -14.62 5.18
C LEU A 192 -9.45 -15.77 4.67
N ARG A 193 -9.41 -16.89 5.39
CA ARG A 193 -10.21 -18.07 5.11
C ARG A 193 -11.62 -17.96 5.68
N PHE A 194 -12.58 -18.31 4.83
CA PHE A 194 -13.96 -18.52 5.19
C PHE A 194 -14.31 -20.00 5.16
N ASP A 195 -15.06 -20.42 6.17
CA ASP A 195 -15.71 -21.72 6.22
C ASP A 195 -17.13 -21.56 6.78
N ASN A 196 -18.13 -22.07 6.08
CA ASN A 196 -19.55 -21.95 6.45
C ASN A 196 -19.98 -20.51 6.78
N ASN A 197 -19.61 -19.55 5.93
CA ASN A 197 -19.86 -18.10 6.06
C ASN A 197 -19.19 -17.42 7.26
N GLN A 198 -18.24 -18.08 7.92
CA GLN A 198 -17.50 -17.52 9.05
C GLN A 198 -16.03 -17.34 8.72
N ALA A 199 -15.48 -16.19 9.13
CA ALA A 199 -14.05 -15.95 9.10
C ALA A 199 -13.36 -16.85 10.12
N THR A 200 -12.34 -17.61 9.70
CA THR A 200 -11.69 -18.62 10.54
C THR A 200 -10.26 -18.22 10.91
N SER A 201 -9.40 -18.08 9.90
CA SER A 201 -8.00 -17.74 10.10
C SER A 201 -7.35 -17.15 8.86
N TYR A 202 -6.25 -16.44 9.06
CA TYR A 202 -5.40 -16.02 7.96
C TYR A 202 -4.52 -17.17 7.47
N THR A 203 -4.46 -17.37 6.15
CA THR A 203 -3.58 -18.37 5.52
C THR A 203 -2.22 -17.78 5.19
N ASP A 204 -2.21 -16.51 4.80
CA ASP A 204 -1.04 -15.77 4.35
C ASP A 204 -1.09 -14.36 4.91
N LEU A 205 0.06 -13.85 5.37
CA LEU A 205 0.21 -12.52 5.95
C LEU A 205 1.49 -11.87 5.43
N ILE A 206 1.39 -10.59 5.06
CA ILE A 206 2.53 -9.74 4.72
C ILE A 206 2.47 -8.48 5.58
N ALA A 207 3.54 -8.20 6.30
CA ALA A 207 3.64 -7.02 7.15
C ALA A 207 3.81 -5.73 6.34
N TYR A 208 3.03 -4.69 6.65
CA TYR A 208 3.15 -3.39 5.99
C TYR A 208 4.47 -2.67 6.31
N THR A 209 5.01 -2.87 7.52
CA THR A 209 6.27 -2.24 7.97
C THR A 209 7.51 -2.74 7.22
N GLY A 210 7.41 -3.87 6.53
CA GLY A 210 8.55 -4.56 5.91
C GLY A 210 8.45 -4.70 4.39
N THR A 211 7.52 -3.99 3.74
CA THR A 211 7.27 -4.15 2.30
C THR A 211 7.38 -2.83 1.54
N SER A 212 7.82 -2.92 0.29
CA SER A 212 7.84 -1.84 -0.70
C SER A 212 6.66 -1.92 -1.69
N ILE A 213 5.89 -3.00 -1.63
CA ILE A 213 4.70 -3.26 -2.48
C ILE A 213 3.51 -3.53 -1.57
N ASP A 214 2.34 -2.97 -1.90
CA ASP A 214 1.12 -3.24 -1.15
C ASP A 214 0.77 -4.75 -1.20
N PRO A 215 0.59 -5.42 -0.04
CA PRO A 215 0.21 -6.83 0.03
C PRO A 215 -1.02 -7.19 -0.81
N MET A 216 -2.03 -6.33 -0.87
CA MET A 216 -3.27 -6.59 -1.62
C MET A 216 -2.98 -6.73 -3.11
N LYS A 217 -2.06 -5.90 -3.63
CA LYS A 217 -1.61 -5.98 -5.02
C LYS A 217 -0.92 -7.31 -5.32
N ILE A 218 -0.12 -7.81 -4.37
CA ILE A 218 0.58 -9.11 -4.50
C ILE A 218 -0.43 -10.25 -4.59
N PHE A 219 -1.39 -10.31 -3.66
CA PHE A 219 -2.38 -11.39 -3.62
C PHE A 219 -3.30 -11.41 -4.85
N ILE A 220 -3.75 -10.24 -5.32
CA ILE A 220 -4.56 -10.11 -6.55
C ILE A 220 -3.72 -10.53 -7.78
N SER A 221 -2.48 -10.07 -7.90
CA SER A 221 -1.64 -10.43 -9.05
C SER A 221 -1.36 -11.94 -9.16
N ARG A 222 -1.53 -12.68 -8.06
CA ARG A 222 -1.35 -14.13 -7.98
C ARG A 222 -2.66 -14.90 -8.05
N SER A 223 -3.80 -14.25 -8.23
CA SER A 223 -5.13 -14.86 -8.29
C SER A 223 -5.40 -15.82 -7.12
N MET A 224 -5.07 -15.38 -5.90
CA MET A 224 -5.13 -16.23 -4.70
C MET A 224 -6.52 -16.26 -4.03
N THR A 225 -7.47 -15.43 -4.48
CA THR A 225 -8.81 -15.33 -3.89
C THR A 225 -9.79 -16.34 -4.49
N SER A 226 -10.87 -16.60 -3.74
CA SER A 226 -12.07 -17.30 -4.23
C SER A 226 -13.34 -16.67 -3.67
N VAL A 227 -13.47 -15.35 -3.84
CA VAL A 227 -14.60 -14.54 -3.36
C VAL A 227 -15.93 -15.07 -3.91
N LEU A 228 -15.97 -15.47 -5.18
CA LEU A 228 -17.19 -16.03 -5.78
C LEU A 228 -17.58 -17.39 -5.19
N GLU A 229 -16.62 -18.18 -4.71
CA GLU A 229 -16.91 -19.44 -4.01
C GLU A 229 -17.49 -19.19 -2.62
N ILE A 230 -17.03 -18.14 -1.92
CA ILE A 230 -17.59 -17.73 -0.62
C ILE A 230 -19.07 -17.42 -0.79
N VAL A 231 -19.43 -16.62 -1.79
CA VAL A 231 -20.84 -16.29 -2.05
C VAL A 231 -21.68 -17.52 -2.41
N LYS A 232 -21.11 -18.48 -3.15
CA LYS A 232 -21.84 -19.68 -3.61
C LYS A 232 -21.97 -20.77 -2.54
N THR A 233 -20.97 -20.94 -1.71
CA THR A 233 -20.82 -22.13 -0.83
C THR A 233 -20.60 -21.78 0.64
N GLY A 234 -20.26 -20.53 0.93
CA GLY A 234 -19.85 -20.05 2.24
C GLY A 234 -18.39 -20.31 2.59
N SER A 235 -17.61 -20.90 1.68
CA SER A 235 -16.21 -21.24 1.93
C SER A 235 -15.30 -20.74 0.81
N GLY A 236 -14.11 -20.28 1.17
CA GLY A 236 -13.14 -19.72 0.22
C GLY A 236 -12.13 -18.79 0.86
N LEU A 237 -11.46 -17.98 0.05
CA LEU A 237 -10.44 -17.03 0.48
C LEU A 237 -10.76 -15.61 0.01
N LEU A 238 -10.67 -14.63 0.90
CA LEU A 238 -10.80 -13.20 0.56
C LEU A 238 -9.64 -12.38 1.13
N LEU A 239 -9.48 -11.17 0.62
CA LEU A 239 -8.49 -10.20 1.09
C LEU A 239 -8.97 -9.50 2.35
N ALA A 240 -8.11 -9.42 3.36
CA ALA A 240 -8.38 -8.67 4.57
C ALA A 240 -7.10 -8.05 5.14
N ASN A 241 -7.25 -7.02 5.96
CA ASN A 241 -6.12 -6.42 6.69
C ASN A 241 -6.34 -6.50 8.19
N VAL A 242 -5.25 -6.70 8.91
CA VAL A 242 -5.21 -6.68 10.38
C VAL A 242 -4.60 -5.38 10.85
N ARG A 243 -5.29 -4.74 11.78
CA ARG A 243 -4.82 -3.55 12.50
C ARG A 243 -5.01 -3.74 14.00
N GLU A 244 -4.35 -2.89 14.77
CA GLU A 244 -4.43 -2.89 16.22
C GLU A 244 -4.88 -1.51 16.71
N VAL A 245 -5.70 -1.50 17.76
CA VAL A 245 -6.09 -0.30 18.53
C VAL A 245 -5.79 -0.53 20.01
N PRO A 246 -5.62 0.52 20.83
CA PRO A 246 -5.48 0.36 22.28
C PRO A 246 -6.67 -0.41 22.87
N ASP A 247 -6.43 -1.29 23.83
CA ASP A 247 -7.49 -2.08 24.48
C ASP A 247 -8.59 -1.21 25.08
N SER A 248 -8.20 -0.06 25.65
CA SER A 248 -9.14 0.92 26.22
C SER A 248 -10.09 1.54 25.18
N ALA A 249 -9.77 1.44 23.89
CA ALA A 249 -10.57 1.96 22.79
C ALA A 249 -11.39 0.87 22.07
N ARG A 250 -11.34 -0.40 22.50
CA ARG A 250 -12.01 -1.53 21.83
C ARG A 250 -13.50 -1.29 21.61
N ASP A 251 -14.24 -0.97 22.68
CA ASP A 251 -15.69 -0.85 22.61
C ASP A 251 -16.13 0.37 21.79
N GLU A 252 -15.35 1.46 21.84
CA GLU A 252 -15.60 2.62 20.98
C GLU A 252 -15.28 2.31 19.52
N SER A 253 -14.19 1.58 19.26
CA SER A 253 -13.84 1.11 17.92
C SER A 253 -14.95 0.24 17.33
N LEU A 254 -15.51 -0.69 18.12
CA LEU A 254 -16.67 -1.51 17.73
C LEU A 254 -17.86 -0.63 17.31
N ARG A 255 -18.22 0.38 18.11
CA ARG A 255 -19.32 1.31 17.78
C ARG A 255 -19.07 2.07 16.48
N ILE A 256 -17.85 2.55 16.27
CA ILE A 256 -17.46 3.28 15.07
C ILE A 256 -17.48 2.37 13.84
N LEU A 257 -16.93 1.16 13.95
CA LEU A 257 -16.88 0.18 12.84
C LEU A 257 -18.27 -0.28 12.42
N ASN A 258 -19.21 -0.47 13.36
CA ASN A 258 -20.61 -0.73 13.02
C ASN A 258 -21.22 0.40 12.19
N ARG A 259 -21.02 1.65 12.59
CA ARG A 259 -21.50 2.80 11.81
C ARG A 259 -20.81 2.93 10.45
N ALA A 260 -19.53 2.55 10.36
CA ALA A 260 -18.78 2.54 9.10
C ALA A 260 -19.32 1.46 8.15
N MET A 261 -19.74 0.31 8.68
CA MET A 261 -20.43 -0.73 7.92
C MET A 261 -21.80 -0.25 7.43
N ASP A 262 -22.61 0.39 8.29
CA ASP A 262 -23.91 0.98 7.91
C ASP A 262 -23.80 2.09 6.84
N ALA A 263 -22.62 2.71 6.73
CA ALA A 263 -22.31 3.72 5.73
C ALA A 263 -21.68 3.12 4.45
N GLY A 264 -21.45 1.81 4.38
CA GLY A 264 -20.82 1.15 3.24
C GLY A 264 -19.35 1.54 3.03
N ILE A 265 -18.64 1.92 4.11
CA ILE A 265 -17.19 2.18 4.06
C ILE A 265 -16.40 0.87 4.15
N ILE A 266 -16.93 -0.07 4.92
CA ILE A 266 -16.41 -1.43 5.08
C ILE A 266 -17.57 -2.41 4.95
N ASP A 267 -17.29 -3.62 4.49
CA ASP A 267 -18.31 -4.66 4.31
C ASP A 267 -18.38 -5.59 5.52
N ARG A 268 -17.21 -6.02 6.03
CA ARG A 268 -17.10 -6.96 7.15
C ARG A 268 -15.89 -6.67 8.01
N TYR A 269 -16.02 -6.87 9.32
CA TYR A 269 -14.90 -6.85 10.25
C TYR A 269 -15.07 -7.88 11.37
N GLU A 270 -13.95 -8.27 11.97
CA GLU A 270 -13.89 -9.07 13.20
C GLU A 270 -13.01 -8.31 14.21
N ILE A 271 -13.44 -8.25 15.46
CA ILE A 271 -12.68 -7.63 16.55
C ILE A 271 -12.35 -8.69 17.61
N GLY A 272 -11.06 -8.83 17.92
CA GLY A 272 -10.58 -9.76 18.92
C GLY A 272 -10.89 -9.29 20.34
N ASP A 273 -10.60 -10.16 21.30
CA ASP A 273 -10.57 -9.78 22.71
C ASP A 273 -9.25 -9.08 23.06
N PRO A 274 -9.22 -8.20 24.08
CA PRO A 274 -8.01 -7.51 24.53
C PRO A 274 -6.83 -8.47 24.73
N GLY A 275 -5.68 -8.15 24.12
CA GLY A 275 -4.46 -8.95 24.20
C GLY A 275 -4.55 -10.38 23.63
N SER A 276 -5.64 -10.74 22.95
CA SER A 276 -5.84 -12.06 22.35
C SER A 276 -5.63 -12.02 20.83
N PRO A 277 -5.18 -13.12 20.21
CA PRO A 277 -5.07 -13.20 18.76
C PRO A 277 -6.40 -12.96 18.06
N VAL A 278 -6.39 -12.23 16.94
CA VAL A 278 -7.56 -12.05 16.07
C VAL A 278 -7.43 -12.98 14.87
N LEU A 279 -8.33 -13.96 14.74
CA LEU A 279 -8.34 -14.94 13.63
C LEU A 279 -6.96 -15.62 13.42
N GLY A 280 -6.32 -15.99 14.53
CA GLY A 280 -5.01 -16.62 14.55
C GLY A 280 -3.81 -15.68 14.39
N VAL A 281 -4.03 -14.37 14.21
CA VAL A 281 -2.95 -13.37 14.11
C VAL A 281 -2.61 -12.85 15.50
N PRO A 282 -1.34 -12.95 15.96
CA PRO A 282 -0.91 -12.40 17.24
C PRO A 282 -1.12 -10.89 17.32
N VAL A 283 -1.50 -10.42 18.50
CA VAL A 283 -1.73 -8.99 18.80
C VAL A 283 -0.75 -8.56 19.90
N ASN A 284 -0.25 -7.33 19.80
CA ASN A 284 0.62 -6.75 20.81
C ASN A 284 -0.06 -6.62 22.19
N SER A 285 0.73 -6.70 23.26
CA SER A 285 0.24 -6.47 24.62
C SER A 285 -0.34 -5.06 24.77
N GLY A 286 -1.51 -4.95 25.41
CA GLY A 286 -2.25 -3.68 25.56
C GLY A 286 -3.02 -3.23 24.32
N MET A 287 -3.07 -4.08 23.29
CA MET A 287 -3.75 -3.81 22.04
C MET A 287 -4.82 -4.87 21.73
N THR A 288 -5.83 -4.43 20.99
CA THR A 288 -6.89 -5.29 20.44
C THR A 288 -6.75 -5.34 18.93
N GLY A 289 -6.77 -6.57 18.37
CA GLY A 289 -6.71 -6.79 16.93
C GLY A 289 -8.06 -6.62 16.26
N ILE A 290 -8.07 -5.98 15.09
CA ILE A 290 -9.24 -5.81 14.23
C ILE A 290 -8.88 -6.27 12.81
N SER A 291 -9.62 -7.26 12.33
CA SER A 291 -9.58 -7.73 10.94
C SER A 291 -10.69 -7.04 10.16
N VAL A 292 -10.39 -6.47 8.98
CA VAL A 292 -11.42 -5.86 8.11
C VAL A 292 -11.23 -6.38 6.69
N SER A 293 -12.33 -6.77 6.06
CA SER A 293 -12.39 -7.13 4.64
C SER A 293 -11.89 -5.96 3.77
N ALA A 294 -11.08 -6.25 2.76
CA ALA A 294 -10.59 -5.24 1.84
C ALA A 294 -11.66 -4.89 0.80
N GLY A 295 -11.82 -3.59 0.49
CA GLY A 295 -12.71 -3.14 -0.59
C GLY A 295 -12.33 -3.65 -1.98
N LEU A 296 -11.11 -4.18 -2.14
CA LEU A 296 -10.64 -4.82 -3.36
C LEU A 296 -11.22 -6.22 -3.60
N ASN A 297 -11.96 -6.82 -2.66
CA ASN A 297 -12.58 -8.13 -2.87
C ASN A 297 -13.57 -8.14 -4.04
N ALA A 298 -14.25 -7.03 -4.31
CA ALA A 298 -15.11 -6.88 -5.48
C ALA A 298 -14.31 -6.98 -6.79
N ILE A 299 -13.13 -6.36 -6.83
CA ILE A 299 -12.22 -6.40 -7.98
C ILE A 299 -11.56 -7.79 -8.12
N ALA A 300 -11.25 -8.43 -7.00
CA ALA A 300 -10.71 -9.79 -7.01
C ALA A 300 -11.73 -10.79 -7.60
N ALA A 301 -13.02 -10.65 -7.26
CA ALA A 301 -14.08 -11.44 -7.87
C ALA A 301 -14.23 -11.21 -9.38
N VAL A 302 -14.04 -9.97 -9.85
CA VAL A 302 -13.99 -9.65 -11.29
C VAL A 302 -12.82 -10.37 -11.95
N GLN A 303 -11.65 -10.40 -11.31
CA GLN A 303 -10.49 -11.13 -11.82
C GLN A 303 -10.71 -12.66 -11.86
N GLU A 304 -11.46 -13.22 -10.90
CA GLU A 304 -11.73 -14.66 -10.80
C GLU A 304 -12.46 -15.23 -12.03
N VAL A 305 -13.19 -14.41 -12.79
CA VAL A 305 -13.86 -14.84 -14.03
C VAL A 305 -12.99 -14.70 -15.28
N GLY A 306 -11.74 -14.25 -15.14
CA GLY A 306 -10.79 -14.11 -16.24
C GLY A 306 -10.62 -12.69 -16.80
N ILE A 307 -11.33 -11.70 -16.26
CA ILE A 307 -11.14 -10.28 -16.62
C ILE A 307 -9.77 -9.82 -16.11
N LYS A 308 -8.98 -9.19 -16.98
CA LYS A 308 -7.67 -8.66 -16.59
C LYS A 308 -7.85 -7.38 -15.80
N VAL A 309 -7.29 -7.36 -14.59
CA VAL A 309 -7.33 -6.19 -13.71
C VAL A 309 -5.92 -5.72 -13.37
N THR A 310 -5.68 -4.41 -13.47
CA THR A 310 -4.50 -3.76 -12.89
C THR A 310 -4.95 -2.93 -11.70
N VAL A 311 -4.44 -3.24 -10.50
CA VAL A 311 -4.88 -2.59 -9.26
C VAL A 311 -3.83 -1.67 -8.66
N GLU A 312 -4.27 -0.51 -8.20
CA GLU A 312 -3.52 0.43 -7.39
C GLU A 312 -4.26 0.66 -6.05
N PRO A 313 -3.87 -0.07 -4.99
CA PRO A 313 -4.41 0.14 -3.65
C PRO A 313 -4.07 1.52 -3.12
N VAL A 314 -4.97 2.11 -2.32
CA VAL A 314 -4.71 3.38 -1.58
C VAL A 314 -4.30 4.54 -2.52
N ALA A 315 -4.77 4.47 -3.76
CA ALA A 315 -4.37 5.31 -4.87
C ALA A 315 -4.68 6.80 -4.63
N ALA A 316 -5.91 7.10 -4.25
CA ALA A 316 -6.44 8.46 -4.26
C ALA A 316 -7.35 8.74 -3.06
N VAL A 317 -7.69 10.02 -2.91
CA VAL A 317 -8.71 10.50 -1.98
C VAL A 317 -9.80 11.15 -2.83
N MET A 318 -11.05 10.75 -2.62
CA MET A 318 -12.20 11.15 -3.43
C MET A 318 -13.40 11.47 -2.54
N ASN A 319 -14.38 12.20 -3.08
CA ASN A 319 -15.58 12.51 -2.31
C ASN A 319 -16.47 11.26 -2.25
N TYR A 320 -16.95 10.92 -1.05
CA TYR A 320 -17.83 9.77 -0.83
C TYR A 320 -19.09 9.81 -1.74
N SER A 321 -19.61 11.00 -2.03
CA SER A 321 -20.79 11.17 -2.87
C SER A 321 -20.58 10.77 -4.34
N GLU A 322 -19.34 10.58 -4.77
CA GLU A 322 -19.01 10.10 -6.12
C GLU A 322 -19.10 8.58 -6.25
N PHE A 323 -19.27 7.85 -5.14
CA PHE A 323 -19.39 6.39 -5.13
C PHE A 323 -20.85 5.98 -4.97
N GLU A 324 -21.26 5.02 -5.79
CA GLU A 324 -22.62 4.49 -5.84
C GLU A 324 -22.61 3.00 -5.52
N THR A 325 -23.72 2.52 -4.94
CA THR A 325 -23.95 1.07 -4.85
C THR A 325 -24.54 0.66 -6.18
N VAL A 326 -23.84 -0.23 -6.87
CA VAL A 326 -24.25 -0.73 -8.20
C VAL A 326 -25.12 -1.95 -8.06
#